data_AF-A0A536B7N9-F1
#
_entry.id   AF-A0A536B7N9-F1
#
_cell.length_a   1.000
_cell.length_b   1.000
_cell.length_c   1.000
_cell.angle_alpha   90.00
_cell.angle_beta   90.00
_cell.angle_gamma   90.00
#
_symmetry.space_group_name_H-M   'P 1'
#
loop_
_entity.id
_entity.type
_entity.pdbx_description
1 polymer ?
#
loop_
_entity_poly.entity_id
_entity_poly.type
_entity_poly.pdbx_seq_one_letter_code
_entity_poly.pdbx_strand_id
1 'polypeptide(L)'
;MLADVDDELVDREPAVGEWSLRQTLAHTIGVERSYRANTEFALVRADGDPLSLPQDPDVPVRTPTGEYRRPRPDPADTAGGVLDIVAAFARRRAETDDSLSTLSETQLRRPSQWGAAQDPAVIDVRFRLHRFASHIVEHTVQCEKTMASLGVTLNDPSAVVRSIGAMRGAHERRSPRAVLDALDAALLAKADAVGA
;
A
#
# COMPACT_ATOMS: atom_id res chain seq x y z
N MET A 1 -2.54 11.73 -9.10
CA MET A 1 -3.47 10.91 -9.90
C MET A 1 -4.88 11.06 -9.38
N LEU A 2 -5.14 10.81 -8.10
CA LEU A 2 -6.45 11.04 -7.47
C LEU A 2 -6.70 12.49 -6.99
N ALA A 3 -5.82 13.44 -7.32
CA ALA A 3 -5.88 14.80 -6.77
C ALA A 3 -7.04 15.65 -7.31
N ASP A 4 -7.54 15.33 -8.50
CA ASP A 4 -8.65 16.04 -9.17
C ASP A 4 -9.98 15.29 -9.05
N VAL A 5 -10.05 14.28 -8.19
CA VAL A 5 -11.30 13.54 -7.97
C VAL A 5 -12.15 14.32 -6.99
N ASP A 6 -13.38 14.65 -7.39
CA ASP A 6 -14.40 15.16 -6.48
C ASP A 6 -14.76 14.09 -5.44
N ASP A 7 -14.86 14.49 -4.18
CA ASP A 7 -15.24 13.60 -3.09
C ASP A 7 -16.61 12.94 -3.32
N GLU A 8 -17.52 13.58 -4.07
CA GLU A 8 -18.80 12.98 -4.46
C GLU A 8 -18.64 11.71 -5.32
N LEU A 9 -17.51 11.56 -6.02
CA LEU A 9 -17.24 10.43 -6.89
C LEU A 9 -16.56 9.25 -6.16
N VAL A 10 -16.05 9.47 -4.95
CA VAL A 10 -15.25 8.46 -4.23
C VAL A 10 -16.05 7.19 -3.91
N ASP A 11 -17.34 7.35 -3.66
CA ASP A 11 -18.28 6.28 -3.30
C ASP A 11 -19.11 5.79 -4.50
N ARG A 12 -18.97 6.42 -5.67
CA ARG A 12 -19.72 6.06 -6.85
C ARG A 12 -19.12 4.83 -7.53
N GLU A 13 -19.94 3.79 -7.70
CA GLU A 13 -19.56 2.61 -8.49
C GLU A 13 -19.53 2.96 -9.99
N PRO A 14 -18.47 2.57 -10.73
CA PRO A 14 -18.36 2.85 -12.16
C PRO A 14 -19.33 2.01 -13.01
N ALA A 15 -19.69 0.81 -12.52
CA ALA A 15 -20.70 -0.07 -13.10
C ALA A 15 -21.25 -1.00 -12.01
N VAL A 16 -22.40 -1.63 -12.29
CA VAL A 16 -23.03 -2.57 -11.34
C VAL A 16 -22.06 -3.70 -10.99
N GLY A 17 -21.74 -3.84 -9.71
CA GLY A 17 -20.86 -4.89 -9.20
C GLY A 17 -19.37 -4.59 -9.31
N GLU A 18 -18.98 -3.41 -9.79
CA GLU A 18 -17.60 -2.94 -9.77
C GLU A 18 -17.33 -2.09 -8.52
N TRP A 19 -16.07 -2.09 -8.07
CA TRP A 19 -15.69 -1.34 -6.87
C TRP A 19 -15.60 0.17 -7.11
N SER A 20 -16.11 0.95 -6.16
CA SER A 20 -15.85 2.38 -6.04
C SER A 20 -14.39 2.67 -5.69
N LEU A 21 -13.95 3.93 -5.81
CA LEU A 21 -12.60 4.33 -5.41
C LEU A 21 -12.36 4.07 -3.91
N ARG A 22 -13.36 4.34 -3.05
CA ARG A 22 -13.25 4.05 -1.61
C ARG A 22 -13.03 2.56 -1.37
N GLN A 23 -13.79 1.69 -2.04
CA GLN A 23 -13.65 0.24 -1.89
C GLN A 23 -12.28 -0.25 -2.37
N THR A 24 -11.80 0.23 -3.52
CA THR A 24 -10.46 -0.11 -4.04
C THR A 24 -9.34 0.35 -3.10
N LEU A 25 -9.43 1.58 -2.56
CA LEU A 25 -8.44 2.11 -1.60
C LEU A 25 -8.52 1.38 -0.25
N ALA A 26 -9.72 1.10 0.26
CA ALA A 26 -9.93 0.33 1.48
C ALA A 26 -9.27 -1.05 1.40
N HIS A 27 -9.48 -1.74 0.28
CA HIS A 27 -8.85 -3.03 0.01
C HIS A 27 -7.32 -2.89 -0.05
N THR A 28 -6.81 -1.90 -0.76
CA THR A 28 -5.36 -1.67 -0.91
C THR A 28 -4.69 -1.39 0.44
N ILE A 29 -5.30 -0.55 1.29
CA ILE A 29 -4.79 -0.27 2.65
C ILE A 29 -4.90 -1.50 3.56
N GLY A 30 -6.00 -2.25 3.46
CA GLY A 30 -6.16 -3.52 4.19
C GLY A 30 -5.07 -4.53 3.82
N VAL A 31 -4.74 -4.62 2.53
CA VAL A 31 -3.65 -5.46 2.03
C VAL A 31 -2.30 -4.93 2.50
N GLU A 32 -2.01 -3.63 2.42
CA GLU A 32 -0.78 -3.01 2.96
C GLU A 32 -0.50 -3.48 4.39
N ARG A 33 -1.49 -3.30 5.27
CA ARG A 33 -1.37 -3.63 6.70
C ARG A 33 -1.21 -5.13 6.90
N SER A 34 -2.04 -5.93 6.24
CA SER A 34 -1.95 -7.40 6.31
C SER A 34 -0.62 -7.91 5.77
N TYR A 35 -0.08 -7.26 4.75
CA TYR A 35 1.14 -7.63 4.07
C TYR A 35 2.36 -7.37 4.95
N ARG A 36 2.45 -6.17 5.54
CA ARG A 36 3.44 -5.83 6.56
C ARG A 36 3.42 -6.86 7.69
N ALA A 37 2.23 -7.09 8.25
CA ALA A 37 2.02 -8.02 9.34
C ALA A 37 2.49 -9.45 9.03
N ASN A 38 2.13 -9.98 7.86
CA ASN A 38 2.57 -11.32 7.45
C ASN A 38 4.08 -11.40 7.23
N THR A 39 4.70 -10.31 6.75
CA THR A 39 6.15 -10.26 6.55
C THR A 39 6.87 -10.22 7.89
N GLU A 40 6.46 -9.35 8.80
CA GLU A 40 6.98 -9.30 10.18
C GLU A 40 6.84 -10.66 10.87
N PHE A 41 5.67 -11.30 10.75
CA PHE A 41 5.46 -12.65 11.27
C PHE A 41 6.42 -13.68 10.67
N ALA A 42 6.60 -13.71 9.34
CA ALA A 42 7.56 -14.60 8.70
C ALA A 42 9.01 -14.35 9.16
N LEU A 43 9.34 -13.15 9.64
CA LEU A 43 10.67 -12.84 10.16
C LEU A 43 10.89 -13.34 11.58
N VAL A 44 9.84 -13.36 12.42
CA VAL A 44 9.95 -13.64 13.87
C VAL A 44 9.43 -15.01 14.30
N ARG A 45 8.60 -15.68 13.50
CA ARG A 45 8.09 -17.02 13.81
C ARG A 45 9.22 -18.05 13.95
N ALA A 46 8.97 -19.14 14.66
CA ALA A 46 9.88 -20.29 14.65
C ALA A 46 9.78 -21.06 13.32
N ASP A 47 10.82 -21.80 12.95
CA ASP A 47 10.85 -22.53 11.67
C ASP A 47 9.77 -23.63 11.57
N GLY A 48 9.26 -24.11 12.71
CA GLY A 48 8.15 -25.07 12.78
C GLY A 48 6.75 -24.44 12.80
N ASP A 49 6.65 -23.12 12.91
CA ASP A 49 5.36 -22.42 12.92
C ASP A 49 4.80 -22.27 11.50
N PRO A 50 3.47 -22.08 11.35
CA PRO A 50 2.85 -21.80 10.06
C PRO A 50 3.52 -20.63 9.31
N LEU A 51 3.52 -20.66 7.97
CA LEU A 51 4.14 -19.62 7.14
C LEU A 51 3.31 -18.33 7.01
N SER A 52 2.06 -18.35 7.45
CA SER A 52 1.15 -17.20 7.46
C SER A 52 0.50 -17.01 8.82
N LEU A 53 0.13 -15.76 9.08
CA LEU A 53 -0.77 -15.45 10.17
C LEU A 53 -2.15 -16.10 9.96
N PRO A 54 -2.81 -16.57 11.04
CA PRO A 54 -4.20 -16.98 11.03
C PRO A 54 -5.09 -15.92 10.38
N GLN A 55 -6.08 -16.39 9.62
CA GLN A 55 -7.03 -15.49 8.95
C GLN A 55 -7.97 -14.80 9.93
N ASP A 56 -8.30 -15.49 11.02
CA ASP A 56 -9.10 -14.95 12.11
C ASP A 56 -8.28 -13.93 12.91
N PRO A 57 -8.68 -12.64 12.92
CA PRO A 57 -7.96 -11.59 13.65
C PRO A 57 -8.02 -11.76 15.18
N ASP A 58 -8.90 -12.61 15.71
CA ASP A 58 -9.04 -12.88 17.14
C ASP A 58 -8.16 -14.02 17.64
N VAL A 59 -7.54 -14.78 16.73
CA VAL A 59 -6.61 -15.85 17.08
C VAL A 59 -5.18 -15.29 17.14
N PRO A 60 -4.56 -15.13 18.32
CA PRO A 60 -3.17 -14.70 18.42
C PRO A 60 -2.22 -15.84 18.02
N VAL A 61 -1.09 -15.46 17.43
CA VAL A 61 0.06 -16.35 17.24
C VAL A 61 1.15 -15.98 18.23
N ARG A 62 1.66 -16.96 18.95
CA ARG A 62 2.80 -16.77 19.86
C ARG A 62 4.10 -16.84 19.07
N THR A 63 4.96 -15.86 19.28
CA THR A 63 6.31 -15.78 18.72
C THR A 63 7.31 -15.62 19.87
N PRO A 64 8.62 -15.82 19.64
CA PRO A 64 9.64 -15.53 20.64
C PRO A 64 9.64 -14.07 21.12
N THR A 65 9.08 -13.14 20.35
CA THR A 65 9.05 -11.70 20.65
C THR A 65 7.71 -11.20 21.19
N GLY A 66 6.69 -12.05 21.30
CA GLY A 66 5.39 -11.70 21.86
C GLY A 66 4.20 -12.40 21.20
N GLU A 67 3.02 -11.79 21.29
CA GLU A 67 1.82 -12.26 20.59
C GLU A 67 1.55 -11.38 19.36
N TYR A 68 1.31 -12.01 18.22
CA TYR A 68 1.06 -11.37 16.93
C TYR A 68 -0.38 -11.64 16.47
N ARG A 69 -1.03 -10.64 15.87
CA ARG A 69 -2.41 -10.75 15.36
C ARG A 69 -2.52 -10.18 13.96
N ARG A 70 -3.46 -10.72 13.18
CA ARG A 70 -3.82 -10.11 11.90
C ARG A 70 -4.42 -8.72 12.14
N PRO A 71 -3.97 -7.67 11.44
CA PRO A 71 -4.58 -6.35 11.54
C PRO A 71 -6.05 -6.39 11.14
N ARG A 72 -6.89 -5.69 11.91
CA ARG A 72 -8.29 -5.44 11.54
C ARG A 72 -8.39 -4.22 10.63
N PRO A 73 -9.35 -4.19 9.68
CA PRO A 73 -9.70 -2.96 8.99
C PRO A 73 -9.91 -1.82 9.99
N ASP A 74 -9.33 -0.66 9.72
CA ASP A 74 -9.47 0.52 10.56
C ASP A 74 -10.35 1.52 9.79
N PRO A 75 -11.56 1.85 10.27
CA PRO A 75 -12.43 2.81 9.61
C PRO A 75 -11.78 4.18 9.38
N ALA A 76 -10.80 4.56 10.20
CA ALA A 76 -10.05 5.80 10.01
C ALA A 76 -9.14 5.79 8.77
N ASP A 77 -8.75 4.60 8.27
CA ASP A 77 -7.95 4.47 7.05
C ASP A 77 -8.72 4.94 5.81
N THR A 78 -10.05 4.97 5.88
CA THR A 78 -10.93 5.32 4.76
C THR A 78 -11.92 6.42 5.10
N ALA A 79 -11.66 7.21 6.15
CA ALA A 79 -12.51 8.33 6.53
C ALA A 79 -12.23 9.54 5.63
N GLY A 80 -13.24 10.40 5.44
CA GLY A 80 -13.11 11.65 4.70
C GLY A 80 -13.15 11.49 3.18
N GLY A 81 -12.57 12.48 2.51
CA GLY A 81 -12.48 12.61 1.06
C GLY A 81 -11.35 11.80 0.44
N VAL A 82 -11.22 11.83 -0.88
CA VAL A 82 -10.23 11.02 -1.61
C VAL A 82 -8.79 11.32 -1.17
N LEU A 83 -8.48 12.59 -0.89
CA LEU A 83 -7.15 13.00 -0.44
C LEU A 83 -6.84 12.50 0.98
N ASP A 84 -7.84 12.46 1.88
CA ASP A 84 -7.68 11.92 3.23
C ASP A 84 -7.32 10.43 3.19
N ILE A 85 -8.00 9.68 2.32
CA ILE A 85 -7.75 8.24 2.13
C ILE A 85 -6.35 8.02 1.54
N VAL A 86 -5.95 8.83 0.55
CA VAL A 86 -4.59 8.75 -0.03
C VAL A 86 -3.53 9.09 1.01
N ALA A 87 -3.76 10.10 1.85
CA ALA A 87 -2.85 10.44 2.95
C ALA A 87 -2.78 9.31 3.98
N ALA A 88 -3.91 8.67 4.31
CA ALA A 88 -3.93 7.48 5.16
C ALA A 88 -3.13 6.34 4.56
N PHE A 89 -3.30 6.06 3.27
CA PHE A 89 -2.52 5.04 2.58
C PHE A 89 -1.02 5.36 2.60
N ALA A 90 -0.64 6.61 2.33
CA ALA A 90 0.76 7.06 2.39
C ALA A 90 1.38 6.86 3.79
N ARG A 91 0.62 7.14 4.87
CA ARG A 91 1.07 6.85 6.25
C ARG A 91 1.32 5.36 6.46
N ARG A 92 0.40 4.48 6.01
CA ARG A 92 0.59 3.02 6.13
C ARG A 92 1.77 2.52 5.31
N ARG A 93 2.02 3.09 4.13
CA ARG A 93 3.22 2.82 3.33
C ARG A 93 4.49 3.19 4.08
N ALA A 94 4.54 4.37 4.68
CA ALA A 94 5.69 4.81 5.49
C ALA A 94 5.93 3.88 6.68
N GLU A 95 4.88 3.46 7.40
CA GLU A 95 5.00 2.47 8.49
C GLU A 95 5.62 1.14 8.01
N THR A 96 5.24 0.67 6.82
CA THR A 96 5.83 -0.54 6.21
C THR A 96 7.28 -0.35 5.83
N ASP A 97 7.61 0.79 5.22
CA ASP A 97 8.99 1.07 4.81
C ASP A 97 9.90 1.23 6.03
N ASP A 98 9.44 1.91 7.08
CA ASP A 98 10.19 2.03 8.34
C ASP A 98 10.42 0.66 8.99
N SER A 99 9.44 -0.24 8.91
CA SER A 99 9.58 -1.59 9.48
C SER A 99 10.45 -2.53 8.65
N LEU A 100 10.47 -2.41 7.31
CA LEU A 100 10.98 -3.45 6.41
C LEU A 100 12.13 -3.00 5.49
N SER A 101 12.50 -1.71 5.47
CA SER A 101 13.55 -1.20 4.57
C SER A 101 14.97 -1.69 4.93
N THR A 102 15.21 -2.10 6.17
CA THR A 102 16.54 -2.52 6.66
C THR A 102 16.72 -4.03 6.72
N LEU A 103 15.86 -4.81 6.05
CA LEU A 103 15.96 -6.27 6.05
C LEU A 103 17.28 -6.73 5.39
N SER A 104 17.99 -7.61 6.09
CA SER A 104 19.18 -8.26 5.57
C SER A 104 18.87 -9.28 4.47
N GLU A 105 19.86 -9.62 3.66
CA GLU A 105 19.77 -10.68 2.65
C GLU A 105 19.30 -12.03 3.21
N THR A 106 19.71 -12.38 4.43
CA THR A 106 19.27 -13.60 5.11
C THR A 106 17.78 -13.52 5.47
N GLN A 107 17.33 -12.37 5.97
CA GLN A 107 15.92 -12.15 6.28
C GLN A 107 15.03 -12.19 5.03
N LEU A 108 15.50 -11.60 3.92
CA LEU A 108 14.81 -11.62 2.63
C LEU A 108 14.62 -13.04 2.07
N ARG A 109 15.46 -14.00 2.48
CA ARG A 109 15.37 -15.42 2.09
C ARG A 109 14.52 -16.28 3.04
N ARG A 110 13.98 -15.73 4.14
CA ARG A 110 13.13 -16.52 5.05
C ARG A 110 11.91 -17.05 4.30
N PRO A 111 11.52 -18.32 4.54
CA PRO A 111 10.32 -18.88 3.95
C PRO A 111 9.07 -18.12 4.40
N SER A 112 8.17 -17.93 3.47
CA SER A 112 6.86 -17.31 3.57
C SER A 112 5.91 -18.08 2.63
N GLN A 113 4.65 -17.68 2.55
CA GLN A 113 3.70 -18.26 1.61
C GLN A 113 2.95 -17.20 0.79
N TRP A 114 2.35 -17.62 -0.32
CA TRP A 114 1.51 -16.79 -1.17
C TRP A 114 0.37 -17.62 -1.76
N GLY A 115 -0.79 -17.00 -1.96
CA GLY A 115 -1.97 -17.65 -2.53
C GLY A 115 -2.98 -18.11 -1.48
N ALA A 116 -3.93 -18.93 -1.93
CA ALA A 116 -5.08 -19.36 -1.13
C ALA A 116 -4.64 -20.18 0.10
N ALA A 117 -5.39 -20.05 1.20
CA ALA A 117 -5.05 -20.70 2.47
C ALA A 117 -5.01 -22.24 2.37
N GLN A 118 -5.75 -22.82 1.44
CA GLN A 118 -5.88 -24.26 1.25
C GLN A 118 -4.71 -24.88 0.49
N ASP A 119 -4.05 -24.11 -0.39
CA ASP A 119 -2.88 -24.55 -1.16
C ASP A 119 -1.96 -23.36 -1.48
N PRO A 120 -1.21 -22.87 -0.48
CA PRO A 120 -0.36 -21.72 -0.68
C PRO A 120 1.01 -22.14 -1.22
N ALA A 121 1.49 -21.42 -2.23
CA ALA A 121 2.86 -21.58 -2.72
C ALA A 121 3.86 -21.11 -1.65
N VAL A 122 4.88 -21.92 -1.37
CA VAL A 122 6.01 -21.50 -0.53
C VAL A 122 6.90 -20.58 -1.35
N ILE A 123 7.13 -19.40 -0.81
CA ILE A 123 7.95 -18.33 -1.42
C ILE A 123 8.92 -17.80 -0.36
N ASP A 124 9.80 -16.87 -0.73
CA ASP A 124 10.57 -16.12 0.25
C ASP A 124 9.96 -14.73 0.52
N VAL A 125 10.41 -14.09 1.60
CA VAL A 125 10.03 -12.72 1.96
C VAL A 125 10.27 -11.75 0.79
N ARG A 126 11.38 -11.90 0.07
CA ARG A 126 11.70 -11.08 -1.10
C ARG A 126 10.62 -11.15 -2.18
N PHE A 127 10.20 -12.34 -2.57
CA PHE A 127 9.15 -12.52 -3.57
C PHE A 127 7.86 -11.85 -3.11
N ARG A 128 7.50 -12.06 -1.83
CA ARG A 128 6.33 -11.44 -1.23
C ARG A 128 6.38 -9.91 -1.43
N LEU A 129 7.53 -9.29 -1.14
CA LEU A 129 7.70 -7.83 -1.15
C LEU A 129 7.50 -7.28 -2.56
N HIS A 130 8.03 -7.96 -3.56
CA HIS A 130 7.80 -7.61 -4.96
C HIS A 130 6.35 -7.77 -5.38
N ARG A 131 5.64 -8.81 -4.92
CA ARG A 131 4.23 -9.00 -5.27
C ARG A 131 3.36 -7.87 -4.72
N PHE A 132 3.74 -7.30 -3.59
CA PHE A 132 3.06 -6.15 -3.02
C PHE A 132 3.25 -4.89 -3.88
N ALA A 133 4.47 -4.63 -4.36
CA ALA A 133 4.69 -3.55 -5.32
C ALA A 133 3.82 -3.72 -6.59
N SER A 134 3.70 -4.93 -7.12
CA SER A 134 2.80 -5.20 -8.25
C SER A 134 1.33 -5.00 -7.91
N HIS A 135 0.92 -5.27 -6.67
CA HIS A 135 -0.46 -5.12 -6.19
C HIS A 135 -0.87 -3.64 -6.11
N ILE A 136 0.02 -2.76 -5.66
CA ILE A 136 -0.20 -1.31 -5.69
C ILE A 136 -0.41 -0.83 -7.13
N VAL A 137 0.44 -1.29 -8.06
CA VAL A 137 0.31 -0.90 -9.49
C VAL A 137 -1.04 -1.37 -10.06
N GLU A 138 -1.43 -2.60 -9.76
CA GLU A 138 -2.71 -3.20 -10.18
C GLU A 138 -3.91 -2.34 -9.72
N HIS A 139 -3.96 -1.95 -8.44
CA HIS A 139 -5.06 -1.12 -7.93
C HIS A 139 -4.93 0.35 -8.27
N THR A 140 -3.73 0.86 -8.56
CA THR A 140 -3.57 2.17 -9.19
C THR A 140 -4.24 2.16 -10.56
N VAL A 141 -3.94 1.16 -11.40
CA VAL A 141 -4.58 0.96 -12.72
C VAL A 141 -6.10 0.84 -12.60
N GLN A 142 -6.60 0.13 -11.59
CA GLN A 142 -8.03 0.03 -11.32
C GLN A 142 -8.66 1.39 -11.01
N CYS A 143 -8.04 2.21 -10.15
CA CYS A 143 -8.52 3.57 -9.87
C CYS A 143 -8.59 4.43 -11.15
N GLU A 144 -7.62 4.31 -12.06
CA GLU A 144 -7.65 5.08 -13.32
C GLU A 144 -8.79 4.66 -14.24
N LYS A 145 -9.08 3.37 -14.30
CA LYS A 145 -10.23 2.86 -15.05
C LYS A 145 -11.54 3.31 -14.43
N THR A 146 -11.67 3.27 -13.10
CA THR A 146 -12.84 3.77 -12.38
C THR A 146 -13.06 5.25 -12.68
N MET A 147 -12.02 6.09 -12.57
CA MET A 147 -12.10 7.52 -12.91
C MET A 147 -12.55 7.75 -14.35
N ALA A 148 -11.97 7.03 -15.31
CA ALA A 148 -12.34 7.15 -16.71
C ALA A 148 -13.81 6.75 -16.96
N SER A 149 -14.28 5.67 -16.34
CA SER A 149 -15.69 5.22 -16.42
C SER A 149 -16.66 6.22 -15.80
N LEU A 150 -16.24 6.96 -14.76
CA LEU A 150 -17.02 8.02 -14.14
C LEU A 150 -16.98 9.36 -14.89
N GLY A 151 -16.27 9.42 -16.02
CA GLY A 151 -16.15 10.62 -16.85
C GLY A 151 -15.12 11.63 -16.35
N VAL A 152 -14.28 11.27 -15.39
CA VAL A 152 -13.19 12.14 -14.91
C VAL A 152 -12.11 12.22 -15.99
N THR A 153 -11.94 13.41 -16.55
CA THR A 153 -10.90 13.67 -17.55
C THR A 153 -9.68 14.28 -16.87
N LEU A 154 -8.51 13.65 -17.04
CA LEU A 154 -7.26 14.22 -16.56
C LEU A 154 -6.96 15.51 -17.36
N ASN A 155 -6.90 16.64 -16.66
CA ASN A 155 -6.43 17.90 -17.22
C ASN A 155 -4.89 17.96 -17.20
N ASP A 156 -4.30 19.00 -17.82
CA ASP A 156 -2.85 19.19 -17.87
C ASP A 156 -2.19 19.19 -16.48
N PRO A 157 -2.71 19.88 -15.44
CA PRO A 157 -2.21 19.75 -14.06
C PRO A 157 -2.16 18.32 -13.54
N SER A 158 -3.24 17.56 -13.69
CA SER A 158 -3.33 16.16 -13.30
C SER A 158 -2.29 15.28 -13.99
N ALA A 159 -2.05 15.52 -15.28
CA ALA A 159 -1.03 14.82 -16.05
C ALA A 159 0.39 15.14 -15.54
N VAL A 160 0.66 16.39 -15.17
CA VAL A 160 1.95 16.79 -14.58
C VAL A 160 2.15 16.14 -13.21
N VAL A 161 1.16 16.19 -12.32
CA VAL A 161 1.24 15.55 -10.98
C VAL A 161 1.49 14.05 -11.12
N ARG A 162 0.83 13.37 -12.07
CA ARG A 162 1.09 11.97 -12.39
C ARG A 162 2.54 11.74 -12.83
N SER A 163 3.06 12.59 -13.71
CA SER A 163 4.45 12.50 -14.20
C SER A 163 5.47 12.69 -13.07
N ILE A 164 5.25 13.70 -12.21
CA ILE A 164 6.08 13.95 -11.02
C ILE A 164 6.08 12.71 -10.11
N GLY A 165 4.90 12.15 -9.82
CA GLY A 165 4.78 10.94 -9.00
C GLY A 165 5.52 9.73 -9.61
N ALA A 166 5.40 9.51 -10.91
CA ALA A 166 6.11 8.44 -11.61
C ALA A 166 7.63 8.62 -11.57
N MET A 167 8.12 9.85 -11.78
CA MET A 167 9.54 10.18 -11.66
C MET A 167 10.04 9.98 -10.23
N ARG A 168 9.26 10.41 -9.23
CA ARG A 168 9.58 10.22 -7.82
C ARG A 168 9.68 8.74 -7.44
N GLY A 169 8.77 7.88 -7.93
CA GLY A 169 8.88 6.43 -7.77
C GLY A 169 10.11 5.83 -8.46
N ALA A 170 10.51 6.34 -9.64
CA ALA A 170 11.75 5.91 -10.28
C ALA A 170 13.01 6.29 -9.45
N HIS A 171 12.95 7.40 -8.72
CA HIS A 171 14.02 7.81 -7.81
C HIS A 171 14.13 6.90 -6.58
N GLU A 172 13.04 6.31 -6.07
CA GLU A 172 13.07 5.39 -4.91
C GLU A 172 14.03 4.22 -5.12
N ARG A 173 14.13 3.72 -6.37
CA ARG A 173 15.03 2.62 -6.71
C ARG A 173 16.49 3.04 -6.83
N ARG A 174 16.76 4.32 -7.09
CA ARG A 174 18.06 4.80 -7.62
C ARG A 174 18.77 5.78 -6.71
N SER A 175 18.05 6.45 -5.83
CA SER A 175 18.55 7.60 -5.09
C SER A 175 18.65 7.29 -3.59
N PRO A 176 19.67 7.81 -2.90
CA PRO A 176 19.74 7.74 -1.43
C PRO A 176 18.54 8.45 -0.78
N ARG A 177 18.16 8.01 0.43
CA ARG A 177 17.04 8.58 1.19
C ARG A 177 17.13 10.10 1.33
N ALA A 178 18.31 10.65 1.62
CA ALA A 178 18.52 12.09 1.74
C ALA A 178 18.17 12.88 0.46
N VAL A 179 18.33 12.29 -0.73
CA VAL A 179 17.92 12.91 -1.99
C VAL A 179 16.41 12.91 -2.13
N LEU A 180 15.76 11.80 -1.74
CA LEU A 180 14.30 11.70 -1.75
C LEU A 180 13.67 12.72 -0.79
N ASP A 181 14.19 12.83 0.43
CA ASP A 181 13.70 13.78 1.43
C ASP A 181 13.84 15.23 0.94
N ALA A 182 14.96 15.56 0.27
CA ALA A 182 15.17 16.88 -0.32
C ALA A 182 14.22 17.18 -1.49
N LEU A 183 13.93 16.20 -2.34
CA LEU A 183 12.94 16.33 -3.42
C LEU A 183 11.53 16.55 -2.87
N ASP A 184 11.15 15.79 -1.84
CA ASP A 184 9.83 15.89 -1.22
C ASP A 184 9.66 17.25 -0.52
N ALA A 185 10.68 17.72 0.21
CA ALA A 185 10.68 19.05 0.82
C ALA A 185 10.61 20.18 -0.23
N ALA A 186 11.31 20.04 -1.35
CA ALA A 186 11.24 21.02 -2.44
C ALA A 186 9.86 21.04 -3.09
N LEU A 187 9.22 19.88 -3.28
CA LEU A 187 7.87 19.79 -3.84
C LEU A 187 6.84 20.42 -2.90
N LEU A 188 6.92 20.15 -1.60
CA LEU A 188 6.05 20.75 -0.58
C LEU A 188 6.20 22.28 -0.55
N ALA A 189 7.43 22.79 -0.53
CA ALA A 189 7.67 24.23 -0.56
C ALA A 189 7.10 24.92 -1.82
N LYS A 190 7.02 24.21 -2.95
CA LYS A 190 6.37 24.71 -4.17
C LYS A 190 4.85 24.68 -4.06
N ALA A 191 4.27 23.64 -3.46
CA ALA A 191 2.84 23.55 -3.19
C ALA A 191 2.39 24.69 -2.26
N ASP A 192 3.10 24.91 -1.15
CA ASP A 192 2.81 25.99 -0.20
C ASP A 192 2.85 27.37 -0.88
N ALA A 193 3.82 27.59 -1.76
CA ALA A 193 4.00 28.86 -2.48
C ALA A 193 2.84 29.20 -3.45
N VAL A 194 2.06 28.20 -3.88
CA VAL A 194 0.90 28.39 -4.75
C VAL A 194 -0.43 28.32 -4.00
N GLY A 195 -0.41 28.20 -2.67
CA GLY A 195 -1.59 28.16 -1.82
C GLY A 195 -2.37 26.84 -1.90
N ALA A 196 -1.68 25.74 -2.19
CA ALA A 196 -2.22 24.38 -2.11
C ALA A 196 -2.14 23.83 -0.68
#